data_AF-A0A152A4T5-F1
#
_entry.id   AF-A0A152A4T5-F1
#
_cell.length_a   1.000
_cell.length_b   1.000
_cell.length_c   1.000
_cell.angle_alpha   90.00
_cell.angle_beta   90.00
_cell.angle_gamma   90.00
#
_symmetry.space_group_name_H-M   'P 1'
#
loop_
_entity.id
_entity.type
_entity.pdbx_description
1 polymer ?
#
loop_
_entity_poly.entity_id
_entity_poly.type
_entity_poly.pdbx_seq_one_letter_code
_entity_poly.pdbx_strand_id
1 'polypeptide(L)'
;MGQLLSFINGTDHAEQIFIDFENAQPSEDERELHKTVGDVLNRGPGIINSLLKYAGCNEFIRRAITNPGPETEDAAWEAVLPAVDQLQLFYDFSLELETCFPKLLVALCKNDPKSSLSNQQALAKQLADIFDFVLKFDDAKMVNPAIQNDFSYYRRTLNRMKLTKKDANIKIRDELANRMSLFFAYPTPMMKVLSETTVKFLSLDTTVPRDNVTTALATMANVCHDMVDKKKFASEEINMFCLRAMVGSIILYDHIHPQGAFVKKSSIFIKNCIITLKFSNTSSSPGLLNALRFTTIHLNDPETPGAIQQLLLHD
;
A
#
# COMPACT_ATOMS: atom_id res chain seq x y z
N MET A 1 -25.53 41.74 -3.87
CA MET A 1 -26.55 40.71 -3.53
C MET A 1 -26.24 39.30 -4.03
N GLY A 2 -25.26 39.08 -4.94
CA GLY A 2 -24.90 37.74 -5.42
C GLY A 2 -24.03 36.88 -4.48
N GLN A 3 -23.43 37.45 -3.43
CA GLN A 3 -22.62 36.70 -2.44
C GLN A 3 -23.43 36.13 -1.27
N LEU A 4 -24.70 36.54 -1.10
CA LEU A 4 -25.58 36.06 -0.03
C LEU A 4 -26.42 34.85 -0.46
N LEU A 5 -26.56 34.59 -1.76
CA LEU A 5 -27.34 33.46 -2.29
C LEU A 5 -26.53 32.15 -2.33
N SER A 6 -25.19 32.19 -2.23
CA SER A 6 -24.37 30.97 -2.12
C SER A 6 -24.48 30.30 -0.75
N PHE A 7 -24.99 31.01 0.27
CA PHE A 7 -25.20 30.47 1.61
C PHE A 7 -26.55 29.78 1.80
N ILE A 8 -27.46 29.86 0.81
CA ILE A 8 -28.85 29.37 0.94
C ILE A 8 -29.06 28.01 0.25
N ASN A 9 -28.15 27.59 -0.63
CA ASN A 9 -28.15 26.23 -1.16
C ASN A 9 -27.20 25.39 -0.30
N GLY A 10 -27.76 24.50 0.52
CA GLY A 10 -27.06 23.60 1.46
C GLY A 10 -26.16 22.54 0.82
N THR A 11 -25.33 22.94 -0.13
CA THR A 11 -24.14 22.23 -0.58
C THR A 11 -22.95 22.97 0.00
N ASP A 12 -22.50 22.55 1.19
CA ASP A 12 -21.20 22.96 1.73
C ASP A 12 -20.13 22.63 0.67
N HIS A 13 -19.76 23.64 -0.11
CA HIS A 13 -18.55 23.60 -0.91
C HIS A 13 -17.39 23.70 0.08
N ALA A 14 -17.05 22.57 0.69
CA ALA A 14 -15.70 22.34 1.16
C ALA A 14 -14.77 22.83 0.04
N GLU A 15 -13.87 23.75 0.37
CA GLU A 15 -12.83 24.25 -0.52
C GLU A 15 -12.35 23.09 -1.41
N GLN A 16 -12.51 23.23 -2.73
CA GLN A 16 -12.18 22.16 -3.68
C GLN A 16 -10.66 22.02 -3.73
N ILE A 17 -10.10 21.34 -2.74
CA ILE A 17 -8.69 20.97 -2.71
C ILE A 17 -8.42 20.15 -3.96
N PHE A 18 -7.44 20.58 -4.72
CA PHE A 18 -6.94 19.90 -5.91
C PHE A 18 -5.48 19.53 -5.65
N ILE A 19 -5.10 18.32 -6.05
CA ILE A 19 -3.71 17.87 -5.95
C ILE A 19 -3.19 17.67 -7.38
N ASP A 20 -2.17 18.44 -7.76
CA ASP A 20 -1.58 18.39 -9.09
C ASP A 20 -0.61 17.20 -9.20
N PHE A 21 -1.14 16.03 -9.54
CA PHE A 21 -0.32 14.84 -9.74
C PHE A 21 0.50 14.86 -11.04
N GLU A 22 0.25 15.81 -11.96
CA GLU A 22 1.00 15.93 -13.22
C GLU A 22 2.26 16.76 -13.05
N ASN A 23 2.14 17.94 -12.43
CA ASN A 23 3.18 18.96 -12.50
C ASN A 23 3.70 19.42 -11.14
N ALA A 24 3.27 18.83 -10.02
CA ALA A 24 3.77 19.22 -8.70
C ALA A 24 5.31 19.17 -8.63
N GLN A 25 5.90 20.30 -8.24
CA GLN A 25 7.34 20.45 -7.98
C GLN A 25 7.56 20.86 -6.54
N PRO A 26 8.63 20.37 -5.87
CA PRO A 26 8.89 20.72 -4.49
C PRO A 26 9.26 22.20 -4.36
N SER A 27 8.61 22.89 -3.42
CA SER A 27 9.08 24.18 -2.92
C SER A 27 10.42 24.05 -2.17
N GLU A 28 11.05 25.18 -1.81
CA GLU A 28 12.30 25.15 -1.04
C GLU A 28 12.14 24.42 0.30
N ASP A 29 11.00 24.60 0.98
CA ASP A 29 10.71 23.97 2.26
C ASP A 29 10.45 22.46 2.14
N GLU A 30 9.98 22.00 0.97
CA GLU A 30 9.73 20.58 0.69
C GLU A 30 10.99 19.85 0.20
N ARG A 31 11.97 20.58 -0.37
CA ARG A 31 13.06 20.02 -1.19
C ARG A 31 13.85 18.91 -0.51
N GLU A 32 14.22 19.09 0.76
CA GLU A 32 15.03 18.11 1.50
C GLU A 32 14.26 16.82 1.77
N LEU A 33 13.02 16.94 2.29
CA LEU A 33 12.18 15.79 2.57
C LEU A 33 11.77 15.09 1.27
N HIS A 34 11.40 15.86 0.25
CA HIS A 34 11.06 15.35 -1.06
C HIS A 34 12.19 14.53 -1.67
N LYS A 35 13.44 15.00 -1.55
CA LYS A 35 14.61 14.22 -1.98
C LYS A 35 14.76 12.93 -1.17
N THR A 36 14.68 13.02 0.16
CA THR A 36 14.83 11.86 1.06
C THR A 36 13.84 10.74 0.75
N VAL A 37 12.57 11.10 0.54
CA VAL A 37 11.52 10.14 0.18
C VAL A 37 11.68 9.68 -1.28
N GLY A 38 12.08 10.60 -2.17
CA GLY A 38 12.34 10.33 -3.58
C GLY A 38 13.44 9.28 -3.80
N ASP A 39 14.51 9.31 -3.00
CA ASP A 39 15.60 8.33 -3.08
C ASP A 39 15.13 6.88 -2.81
N VAL A 40 14.03 6.72 -2.04
CA VAL A 40 13.35 5.43 -1.86
C VAL A 40 12.41 5.15 -3.03
N LEU A 41 11.49 6.07 -3.32
CA LEU A 41 10.45 5.89 -4.34
C LEU A 41 11.01 5.65 -5.76
N ASN A 42 12.13 6.27 -6.11
CA ASN A 42 12.76 6.13 -7.42
C ASN A 42 13.23 4.69 -7.72
N ARG A 43 13.42 3.85 -6.70
CA ARG A 43 13.73 2.42 -6.87
C ARG A 43 12.48 1.55 -7.02
N GLY A 44 11.30 2.05 -6.66
CA GLY A 44 10.02 1.35 -6.72
C GLY A 44 9.72 0.70 -8.08
N PRO A 45 9.88 1.38 -9.23
CA PRO A 45 9.65 0.77 -10.54
C PRO A 45 10.54 -0.47 -10.80
N GLY A 46 11.79 -0.45 -10.33
CA GLY A 46 12.70 -1.60 -10.41
C GLY A 46 12.23 -2.78 -9.56
N ILE A 47 11.74 -2.50 -8.34
CA ILE A 47 11.17 -3.51 -7.44
C ILE A 47 9.94 -4.17 -8.06
N ILE A 48 9.00 -3.37 -8.59
CA ILE A 48 7.79 -3.89 -9.26
C ILE A 48 8.16 -4.73 -10.48
N ASN A 49 9.09 -4.27 -11.32
CA ASN A 49 9.54 -5.04 -12.48
C ASN A 49 10.21 -6.37 -12.09
N SER A 50 10.97 -6.39 -11.00
CA SER A 50 11.56 -7.63 -10.47
C SER A 50 10.48 -8.58 -9.96
N LEU A 51 9.44 -8.07 -9.27
CA LEU A 51 8.32 -8.88 -8.78
C LEU A 51 7.51 -9.49 -9.94
N LEU A 52 7.19 -8.68 -10.97
CA LEU A 52 6.45 -9.14 -12.15
C LEU A 52 7.21 -10.20 -12.96
N LYS A 53 8.54 -10.21 -12.89
CA LYS A 53 9.41 -11.21 -13.55
C LYS A 53 9.73 -12.41 -12.67
N TYR A 54 9.22 -12.47 -11.44
CA TYR A 54 9.47 -13.57 -10.53
C TYR A 54 8.79 -14.86 -11.03
N ALA A 55 9.56 -15.74 -11.67
CA ALA A 55 9.06 -17.00 -12.24
C ALA A 55 8.82 -18.11 -11.20
N GLY A 56 9.54 -18.03 -10.09
CA GLY A 56 9.55 -19.02 -9.02
C GLY A 56 10.24 -20.35 -9.36
N CYS A 57 10.37 -21.22 -8.36
CA CYS A 57 11.21 -22.43 -8.43
C CYS A 57 10.39 -23.73 -8.40
N ASN A 58 9.09 -23.66 -8.72
CA ASN A 58 8.12 -24.75 -8.55
C ASN A 58 8.55 -26.09 -9.16
N GLU A 59 9.16 -26.09 -10.35
CA GLU A 59 9.59 -27.32 -11.02
C GLU A 59 10.72 -28.02 -10.26
N PHE A 60 11.76 -27.27 -9.87
CA PHE A 60 12.88 -27.79 -9.10
C PHE A 60 12.41 -28.30 -7.72
N ILE A 61 11.60 -27.49 -7.03
CA ILE A 61 11.03 -27.85 -5.72
C ILE A 61 10.17 -29.12 -5.82
N ARG A 62 9.31 -29.22 -6.84
CA ARG A 62 8.47 -30.41 -7.05
C ARG A 62 9.34 -31.65 -7.28
N ARG A 63 10.39 -31.56 -8.12
CA ARG A 63 11.30 -32.68 -8.36
C ARG A 63 12.01 -33.14 -7.08
N ALA A 64 12.50 -32.21 -6.26
CA ALA A 64 13.14 -32.52 -4.99
C ALA A 64 12.19 -33.19 -3.98
N ILE A 65 10.90 -32.81 -3.98
CA ILE A 65 9.89 -33.42 -3.09
C ILE A 65 9.44 -34.79 -3.60
N THR A 66 9.21 -34.95 -4.90
CA THR A 66 8.69 -36.21 -5.49
C THR A 66 9.77 -37.29 -5.62
N ASN A 67 11.02 -36.91 -5.89
CA ASN A 67 12.15 -37.83 -5.99
C ASN A 67 13.33 -37.34 -5.13
N PRO A 68 13.28 -37.53 -3.80
CA PRO A 68 14.31 -37.04 -2.90
C PRO A 68 15.66 -37.73 -3.14
N GLY A 69 16.69 -36.93 -3.38
CA GLY A 69 18.07 -37.39 -3.55
C GLY A 69 19.04 -36.20 -3.60
N PRO A 70 20.36 -36.43 -3.44
CA PRO A 70 21.34 -35.34 -3.39
C PRO A 70 21.27 -34.40 -4.60
N GLU A 71 21.18 -34.96 -5.81
CA GLU A 71 21.12 -34.19 -7.04
C GLU A 71 19.85 -33.31 -7.15
N THR A 72 18.68 -33.86 -6.80
CA THR A 72 17.41 -33.12 -6.88
C THR A 72 17.28 -32.07 -5.78
N GLU A 73 17.79 -32.36 -4.57
CA GLU A 73 17.85 -31.41 -3.46
C GLU A 73 18.83 -30.27 -3.73
N ASP A 74 20.04 -30.57 -4.22
CA ASP A 74 21.05 -29.56 -4.55
C ASP A 74 20.55 -28.66 -5.70
N ALA A 75 19.96 -29.23 -6.76
CA ALA A 75 19.41 -28.44 -7.85
C ALA A 75 18.27 -27.51 -7.41
N ALA A 76 17.38 -27.98 -6.52
CA ALA A 76 16.33 -27.13 -5.96
C ALA A 76 16.88 -26.05 -5.02
N TRP A 77 17.90 -26.37 -4.24
CA TRP A 77 18.57 -25.39 -3.38
C TRP A 77 19.23 -24.28 -4.20
N GLU A 78 20.06 -24.63 -5.18
CA GLU A 78 20.73 -23.68 -6.07
C GLU A 78 19.75 -22.79 -6.84
N ALA A 79 18.61 -23.34 -7.27
CA ALA A 79 17.56 -22.56 -7.93
C ALA A 79 16.87 -21.58 -6.97
N VAL A 80 16.66 -21.96 -5.72
CA VAL A 80 15.92 -21.17 -4.72
C VAL A 80 16.77 -20.04 -4.13
N LEU A 81 18.09 -20.18 -4.02
CA LEU A 81 18.98 -19.14 -3.49
C LEU A 81 18.80 -17.76 -4.16
N PRO A 82 18.92 -17.60 -5.49
CA PRO A 82 18.74 -16.30 -6.14
C PRO A 82 17.29 -15.80 -6.06
N ALA A 83 16.31 -16.71 -6.01
CA ALA A 83 14.91 -16.33 -5.83
C ALA A 83 14.70 -15.71 -4.44
N VAL A 84 15.29 -16.31 -3.40
CA VAL A 84 15.23 -15.80 -2.03
C VAL A 84 15.98 -14.47 -1.87
N ASP A 85 17.09 -14.25 -2.60
CA ASP A 85 17.75 -12.94 -2.65
C ASP A 85 16.82 -11.85 -3.21
N GLN A 86 16.00 -12.16 -4.23
CA GLN A 86 14.97 -11.22 -4.73
C GLN A 86 13.87 -10.98 -3.68
N LEU A 87 13.44 -12.03 -2.98
CA LEU A 87 12.46 -11.87 -1.89
C LEU A 87 13.01 -11.02 -0.74
N GLN A 88 14.30 -11.14 -0.44
CA GLN A 88 14.96 -10.28 0.54
C GLN A 88 14.95 -8.82 0.08
N LEU A 89 15.26 -8.56 -1.19
CA LEU A 89 15.20 -7.20 -1.75
C LEU A 89 13.82 -6.54 -1.55
N PHE A 90 12.75 -7.31 -1.73
CA PHE A 90 11.39 -6.79 -1.53
C PHE A 90 11.09 -6.48 -0.06
N TYR A 91 11.51 -7.37 0.83
CA TYR A 91 11.37 -7.17 2.27
C TYR A 91 12.19 -5.96 2.76
N ASP A 92 13.45 -5.85 2.33
CA ASP A 92 14.31 -4.73 2.70
C ASP A 92 13.73 -3.40 2.21
N PHE A 93 13.17 -3.35 1.00
CA PHE A 93 12.47 -2.16 0.50
C PHE A 93 11.28 -1.76 1.38
N SER A 94 10.56 -2.73 1.96
CA SER A 94 9.45 -2.44 2.88
C SER A 94 9.93 -1.76 4.17
N LEU A 95 11.13 -2.08 4.65
CA LEU A 95 11.73 -1.43 5.84
C LEU A 95 12.14 0.02 5.54
N GLU A 96 12.55 0.30 4.30
CA GLU A 96 12.84 1.66 3.86
C GLU A 96 11.56 2.51 3.79
N LEU A 97 10.44 1.92 3.35
CA LEU A 97 9.11 2.54 3.44
C LEU A 97 8.68 2.78 4.88
N GLU A 98 8.85 1.80 5.79
CA GLU A 98 8.58 1.97 7.24
C GLU A 98 9.35 3.17 7.81
N THR A 99 10.56 3.43 7.31
CA THR A 99 11.42 4.51 7.79
C THR A 99 11.05 5.88 7.21
N CYS A 100 10.70 5.96 5.92
CA CYS A 100 10.44 7.24 5.27
C CYS A 100 8.98 7.71 5.41
N PHE A 101 8.02 6.78 5.48
CA PHE A 101 6.59 7.09 5.51
C PHE A 101 6.18 8.02 6.68
N PRO A 102 6.64 7.80 7.94
CA PRO A 102 6.30 8.71 9.04
C PRO A 102 6.74 10.16 8.83
N LYS A 103 7.82 10.38 8.05
CA LYS A 103 8.32 11.74 7.78
C LYS A 103 7.33 12.55 6.95
N LEU A 104 6.65 11.90 5.99
CA LEU A 104 5.55 12.52 5.23
C LEU A 104 4.36 12.85 6.14
N LEU A 105 4.01 11.94 7.07
CA LEU A 105 2.93 12.21 8.03
C LEU A 105 3.24 13.42 8.91
N VAL A 106 4.49 13.58 9.34
CA VAL A 106 4.91 14.78 10.08
C VAL A 106 4.74 16.04 9.24
N ALA A 107 5.23 16.06 8.00
CA ALA A 107 5.12 17.24 7.15
C ALA A 107 3.67 17.62 6.81
N LEU A 108 2.84 16.63 6.49
CA LEU A 108 1.48 16.85 5.99
C LEU A 108 0.43 16.93 7.11
N CYS A 109 0.69 16.38 8.30
CA CYS A 109 -0.35 16.23 9.34
C CYS A 109 0.00 16.91 10.67
N LYS A 110 1.21 17.47 10.85
CA LYS A 110 1.54 18.18 12.10
C LYS A 110 0.67 19.42 12.31
N ASN A 111 0.44 20.18 11.24
CA ASN A 111 -0.41 21.37 11.23
C ASN A 111 -1.76 21.05 10.59
N ASP A 112 -2.46 22.05 10.04
CA ASP A 112 -3.71 21.84 9.31
C ASP A 112 -3.50 20.94 8.07
N PRO A 113 -4.07 19.71 8.03
CA PRO A 113 -3.83 18.78 6.94
C PRO A 113 -4.41 19.23 5.60
N LYS A 114 -5.53 19.96 5.62
CA LYS A 114 -6.17 20.45 4.39
C LYS A 114 -5.29 21.49 3.71
N SER A 115 -4.83 22.48 4.46
CA SER A 115 -3.86 23.46 3.98
C SER A 115 -2.54 22.79 3.56
N SER A 116 -2.04 21.83 4.33
CA SER A 116 -0.79 21.14 4.00
C SER A 116 -0.89 20.36 2.69
N LEU A 117 -1.97 19.61 2.46
CA LEU A 117 -2.21 18.91 1.18
C LEU A 117 -2.35 19.88 0.01
N SER A 118 -2.95 21.06 0.22
CA SER A 118 -3.12 22.08 -0.82
C SER A 118 -1.82 22.83 -1.14
N ASN A 119 -0.95 23.05 -0.14
CA ASN A 119 0.23 23.90 -0.29
C ASN A 119 1.52 23.11 -0.51
N GLN A 120 1.65 21.91 0.07
CA GLN A 120 2.80 21.02 -0.06
C GLN A 120 2.50 19.92 -1.09
N GLN A 121 2.23 20.36 -2.32
CA GLN A 121 1.73 19.52 -3.41
C GLN A 121 2.72 18.39 -3.78
N ALA A 122 4.02 18.65 -3.70
CA ALA A 122 5.03 17.64 -4.04
C ALA A 122 5.08 16.53 -2.98
N LEU A 123 4.98 16.89 -1.69
CA LEU A 123 4.89 15.89 -0.62
C LEU A 123 3.55 15.15 -0.61
N ALA A 124 2.44 15.84 -0.93
CA ALA A 124 1.13 15.22 -1.11
C ALA A 124 1.15 14.19 -2.26
N LYS A 125 1.83 14.52 -3.38
CA LYS A 125 2.07 13.58 -4.47
C LYS A 125 2.93 12.40 -4.02
N GLN A 126 3.98 12.60 -3.23
CA GLN A 126 4.80 11.48 -2.72
C GLN A 126 4.03 10.54 -1.78
N LEU A 127 3.10 11.08 -0.99
CA LEU A 127 2.16 10.25 -0.21
C LEU A 127 1.34 9.35 -1.14
N ALA A 128 0.83 9.91 -2.25
CA ALA A 128 0.12 9.13 -3.28
C ALA A 128 1.04 8.14 -4.02
N ASP A 129 2.30 8.49 -4.31
CA ASP A 129 3.29 7.61 -4.94
C ASP A 129 3.58 6.37 -4.07
N ILE A 130 3.62 6.53 -2.74
CA ILE A 130 3.74 5.40 -1.82
C ILE A 130 2.52 4.48 -1.93
N PHE A 131 1.30 5.02 -1.92
CA PHE A 131 0.10 4.19 -2.08
C PHE A 131 0.02 3.50 -3.44
N ASP A 132 0.41 4.18 -4.52
CA ASP A 132 0.48 3.59 -5.86
C ASP A 132 1.46 2.41 -5.91
N PHE A 133 2.67 2.58 -5.36
CA PHE A 133 3.65 1.50 -5.26
C PHE A 133 3.11 0.32 -4.44
N VAL A 134 2.59 0.59 -3.23
CA VAL A 134 2.15 -0.45 -2.30
C VAL A 134 1.03 -1.29 -2.90
N LEU A 135 0.03 -0.66 -3.50
CA LEU A 135 -1.09 -1.39 -4.11
C LEU A 135 -0.66 -2.16 -5.37
N LYS A 136 0.25 -1.63 -6.18
CA LYS A 136 0.83 -2.37 -7.33
C LYS A 136 1.62 -3.58 -6.87
N PHE A 137 2.43 -3.45 -5.81
CA PHE A 137 3.20 -4.54 -5.26
C PHE A 137 2.29 -5.64 -4.74
N ASP A 138 1.31 -5.27 -3.91
CA ASP A 138 0.42 -6.22 -3.26
C ASP A 138 -0.46 -6.96 -4.26
N ASP A 139 -0.99 -6.29 -5.28
CA ASP A 139 -1.76 -6.91 -6.37
C ASP A 139 -0.92 -7.93 -7.15
N ALA A 140 0.30 -7.55 -7.55
CA ALA A 140 1.23 -8.44 -8.25
C ALA A 140 1.66 -9.64 -7.38
N LYS A 141 1.82 -9.44 -6.08
CA LYS A 141 2.15 -10.51 -5.12
C LYS A 141 0.98 -11.47 -4.93
N MET A 142 -0.26 -10.96 -4.84
CA MET A 142 -1.45 -11.79 -4.60
C MET A 142 -1.68 -12.83 -5.70
N VAL A 143 -1.32 -12.52 -6.95
CA VAL A 143 -1.48 -13.43 -8.09
C VAL A 143 -0.30 -14.39 -8.28
N ASN A 144 0.76 -14.29 -7.47
CA ASN A 144 1.96 -15.13 -7.58
C ASN A 144 2.16 -16.04 -6.36
N PRO A 145 1.57 -17.25 -6.34
CA PRO A 145 1.71 -18.18 -5.21
C PRO A 145 3.13 -18.76 -5.06
N ALA A 146 3.98 -18.67 -6.09
CA ALA A 146 5.33 -19.21 -6.04
C ALA A 146 6.19 -18.53 -4.96
N ILE A 147 5.98 -17.24 -4.70
CA ILE A 147 6.69 -16.45 -3.68
C ILE A 147 6.65 -17.14 -2.30
N GLN A 148 5.45 -17.54 -1.85
CA GLN A 148 5.30 -18.19 -0.54
C GLN A 148 5.84 -19.62 -0.57
N ASN A 149 5.66 -20.34 -1.68
CA ASN A 149 6.10 -21.72 -1.81
C ASN A 149 7.62 -21.84 -1.80
N ASP A 150 8.31 -21.00 -2.57
CA ASP A 150 9.77 -20.98 -2.68
C ASP A 150 10.40 -20.62 -1.33
N PHE A 151 9.89 -19.57 -0.67
CA PHE A 151 10.39 -19.17 0.63
C PHE A 151 10.11 -20.20 1.73
N SER A 152 8.96 -20.87 1.68
CA SER A 152 8.64 -21.98 2.58
C SER A 152 9.55 -23.20 2.37
N TYR A 153 9.91 -23.49 1.12
CA TYR A 153 10.90 -24.53 0.81
C TYR A 153 12.28 -24.14 1.35
N TYR A 154 12.74 -22.92 1.09
CA TYR A 154 14.01 -22.39 1.60
C TYR A 154 14.13 -22.57 3.12
N ARG A 155 13.12 -22.12 3.89
CA ARG A 155 13.13 -22.21 5.35
C ARG A 155 13.19 -23.66 5.86
N ARG A 156 12.43 -24.57 5.22
CA ARG A 156 12.46 -25.99 5.59
C ARG A 156 13.82 -26.61 5.33
N THR A 157 14.43 -26.31 4.19
CA THR A 157 15.76 -26.84 3.83
C THR A 157 16.86 -26.25 4.69
N LEU A 158 16.80 -24.95 5.00
CA LEU A 158 17.70 -24.28 5.94
C LEU A 158 17.70 -24.97 7.31
N ASN A 159 16.53 -25.28 7.87
CA ASN A 159 16.41 -25.96 9.16
C ASN A 159 16.99 -27.38 9.14
N ARG A 160 16.87 -28.12 8.03
CA ARG A 160 17.50 -29.45 7.89
C ARG A 160 19.02 -29.35 7.84
N MET A 161 19.56 -28.40 7.08
CA MET A 161 21.01 -28.24 6.86
C MET A 161 21.78 -27.90 8.15
N LYS A 162 21.13 -27.22 9.10
CA LYS A 162 21.69 -26.93 10.42
C LYS A 162 21.99 -28.16 11.24
N LEU A 163 21.15 -29.19 11.14
CA LEU A 163 21.32 -30.45 11.86
C LEU A 163 22.50 -31.26 11.30
N THR A 164 22.89 -31.01 10.05
CA THR A 164 23.96 -31.74 9.34
C THR A 164 25.31 -31.00 9.28
N LYS A 165 25.48 -29.89 10.03
CA LYS A 165 26.74 -29.12 10.16
C LYS A 165 27.38 -28.66 8.83
N LYS A 166 26.58 -28.38 7.81
CA LYS A 166 27.04 -27.70 6.58
C LYS A 166 26.75 -26.20 6.68
N ASP A 167 27.62 -25.44 7.35
CA ASP A 167 27.60 -23.97 7.36
C ASP A 167 28.19 -23.41 6.04
N ALA A 168 27.61 -23.80 4.91
CA ALA A 168 28.02 -23.29 3.61
C ALA A 168 27.20 -22.04 3.27
N ASN A 169 27.80 -20.86 3.50
CA ASN A 169 27.48 -19.60 2.80
C ASN A 169 26.01 -19.13 2.82
N ILE A 170 25.24 -19.42 3.88
CA ILE A 170 23.85 -18.98 4.01
C ILE A 170 23.79 -17.50 4.43
N LYS A 171 23.32 -16.65 3.52
CA LYS A 171 23.16 -15.19 3.74
C LYS A 171 22.00 -14.85 4.69
N ILE A 172 20.87 -15.54 4.58
CA ILE A 172 19.66 -15.25 5.37
C ILE A 172 19.52 -16.26 6.51
N ARG A 173 19.69 -15.77 7.74
CA ARG A 173 19.61 -16.55 8.98
C ARG A 173 18.17 -16.58 9.54
N ASP A 174 17.93 -17.42 10.55
CA ASP A 174 16.58 -17.74 11.06
C ASP A 174 15.73 -16.53 11.43
N GLU A 175 16.30 -15.54 12.11
CA GLU A 175 15.53 -14.39 12.58
C GLU A 175 15.02 -13.53 11.41
N LEU A 176 15.87 -13.26 10.42
CA LEU A 176 15.47 -12.56 9.21
C LEU A 176 14.49 -13.43 8.40
N ALA A 177 14.75 -14.74 8.29
CA ALA A 177 13.87 -15.66 7.60
C ALA A 177 12.45 -15.70 8.22
N ASN A 178 12.35 -15.65 9.54
CA ASN A 178 11.06 -15.63 10.23
C ASN A 178 10.28 -14.33 9.97
N ARG A 179 10.95 -13.17 9.99
CA ARG A 179 10.33 -11.88 9.68
C ARG A 179 9.85 -11.82 8.22
N MET A 180 10.69 -12.25 7.29
CA MET A 180 10.31 -12.37 5.87
C MET A 180 9.13 -13.35 5.67
N SER A 181 9.10 -14.47 6.41
CA SER A 181 8.00 -15.43 6.33
C SER A 181 6.68 -14.81 6.77
N LEU A 182 6.69 -14.00 7.83
CA LEU A 182 5.51 -13.28 8.28
C LEU A 182 5.09 -12.25 7.25
N PHE A 183 6.04 -11.47 6.71
CA PHE A 183 5.78 -10.51 5.65
C PHE A 183 5.05 -11.16 4.46
N PHE A 184 5.63 -12.21 3.85
CA PHE A 184 5.03 -12.85 2.67
C PHE A 184 3.75 -13.66 2.95
N ALA A 185 3.46 -14.02 4.20
CA ALA A 185 2.23 -14.72 4.56
C ALA A 185 0.98 -13.83 4.42
N TYR A 186 1.11 -12.51 4.59
CA TYR A 186 -0.01 -11.60 4.42
C TYR A 186 -0.35 -11.38 2.95
N PRO A 187 -1.64 -11.33 2.54
CA PRO A 187 -2.03 -11.04 1.16
C PRO A 187 -1.49 -9.71 0.65
N THR A 188 -1.56 -8.67 1.49
CA THR A 188 -1.17 -7.29 1.18
C THR A 188 -0.01 -6.84 2.09
N PRO A 189 1.20 -7.40 1.88
CA PRO A 189 2.33 -7.23 2.79
C PRO A 189 2.80 -5.78 2.90
N MET A 190 2.84 -5.01 1.80
CA MET A 190 3.29 -3.63 1.83
C MET A 190 2.25 -2.72 2.50
N MET A 191 0.95 -2.95 2.25
CA MET A 191 -0.10 -2.18 2.92
C MET A 191 -0.14 -2.44 4.42
N LYS A 192 0.09 -3.69 4.83
CA LYS A 192 0.24 -4.03 6.25
C LYS A 192 1.42 -3.30 6.90
N VAL A 193 2.56 -3.20 6.21
CA VAL A 193 3.70 -2.42 6.72
C VAL A 193 3.30 -0.97 6.94
N LEU A 194 2.60 -0.33 5.99
CA LEU A 194 2.14 1.06 6.17
C LEU A 194 1.15 1.19 7.34
N SER A 195 0.18 0.28 7.47
CA SER A 195 -0.82 0.37 8.54
C SER A 195 -0.20 0.18 9.92
N GLU A 196 0.63 -0.86 10.11
CA GLU A 196 1.33 -1.11 11.37
C GLU A 196 2.31 0.01 11.71
N THR A 197 3.05 0.53 10.72
CA THR A 197 3.94 1.68 10.90
C THR A 197 3.17 2.90 11.40
N THR A 198 1.99 3.16 10.84
CA THR A 198 1.20 4.34 11.20
C THR A 198 0.56 4.21 12.57
N VAL A 199 0.03 3.02 12.90
CA VAL A 199 -0.50 2.73 14.24
C VAL A 199 0.61 2.89 15.29
N LYS A 200 1.80 2.33 15.03
CA LYS A 200 2.98 2.48 15.88
C LYS A 200 3.37 3.95 16.03
N PHE A 201 3.50 4.69 14.92
CA PHE A 201 3.84 6.11 14.91
C PHE A 201 2.88 6.95 15.77
N LEU A 202 1.58 6.68 15.69
CA LEU A 202 0.53 7.38 16.46
C LEU A 202 0.38 6.89 17.90
N SER A 203 1.05 5.80 18.28
CA SER A 203 1.13 5.32 19.66
C SER A 203 2.34 5.86 20.42
N LEU A 204 3.34 6.38 19.70
CA LEU A 204 4.49 7.07 20.27
C LEU A 204 4.13 8.51 20.64
N ASP A 205 4.93 9.13 21.51
CA ASP A 205 4.82 10.56 21.83
C ASP A 205 5.29 11.39 20.62
N THR A 206 4.36 11.59 19.67
CA THR A 206 4.56 12.31 18.42
C THR A 206 3.89 13.66 18.46
N THR A 207 4.46 14.66 17.77
CA THR A 207 3.86 16.00 17.64
C THR A 207 2.66 16.03 16.69
N VAL A 208 2.29 14.90 16.08
CA VAL A 208 1.25 14.79 15.07
C VAL A 208 -0.05 14.27 15.69
N PRO A 209 -1.14 15.05 15.71
CA PRO A 209 -2.42 14.58 16.20
C PRO A 209 -3.00 13.45 15.33
N ARG A 210 -3.59 12.43 15.94
CA ARG A 210 -4.28 11.33 15.21
C ARG A 210 -5.38 11.88 14.29
N ASP A 211 -6.18 12.82 14.78
CA ASP A 211 -7.27 13.41 14.03
C ASP A 211 -6.77 14.11 12.75
N ASN A 212 -5.58 14.72 12.81
CA ASN A 212 -4.96 15.33 11.64
C ASN A 212 -4.58 14.28 10.58
N VAL A 213 -4.01 13.14 10.98
CA VAL A 213 -3.70 12.03 10.04
C VAL A 213 -4.98 11.50 9.41
N THR A 214 -6.02 11.25 10.20
CA THR A 214 -7.30 10.78 9.65
C THR A 214 -7.95 11.82 8.74
N THR A 215 -7.84 13.11 9.06
CA THR A 215 -8.33 14.21 8.21
C THR A 215 -7.56 14.27 6.88
N ALA A 216 -6.23 14.11 6.90
CA ALA A 216 -5.40 14.08 5.71
C ALA A 216 -5.82 12.94 4.77
N LEU A 217 -5.94 11.72 5.32
CA LEU A 217 -6.30 10.53 4.56
C LEU A 217 -7.72 10.62 4.00
N ALA A 218 -8.69 11.10 4.79
CA ALA A 218 -10.05 11.30 4.29
C ALA A 218 -10.11 12.36 3.19
N THR A 219 -9.34 13.45 3.33
CA THR A 219 -9.24 14.51 2.33
C THR A 219 -8.63 13.96 1.04
N MET A 220 -7.50 13.24 1.11
CA MET A 220 -6.87 12.60 -0.04
C MET A 220 -7.83 11.64 -0.75
N ALA A 221 -8.52 10.77 0.00
CA ALA A 221 -9.48 9.82 -0.57
C ALA A 221 -10.60 10.53 -1.34
N ASN A 222 -11.23 11.54 -0.73
CA ASN A 222 -12.33 12.29 -1.34
C ASN A 222 -11.85 13.13 -2.54
N VAL A 223 -10.67 13.75 -2.46
CA VAL A 223 -10.10 14.55 -3.56
C VAL A 223 -9.75 13.64 -4.74
N CYS A 224 -9.15 12.48 -4.51
CA CYS A 224 -8.87 11.51 -5.56
C CYS A 224 -10.15 10.98 -6.24
N HIS A 225 -11.21 10.70 -5.47
CA HIS A 225 -12.54 10.40 -6.01
C HIS A 225 -13.03 11.53 -6.92
N ASP A 226 -13.06 12.76 -6.40
CA ASP A 226 -13.55 13.94 -7.11
C ASP A 226 -12.78 14.21 -8.40
N MET A 227 -11.45 14.01 -8.40
CA MET A 227 -10.60 14.22 -9.58
C MET A 227 -10.95 13.23 -10.69
N VAL A 228 -11.23 11.97 -10.35
CA VAL A 228 -11.63 10.94 -11.33
C VAL A 228 -13.06 11.17 -11.80
N ASP A 229 -14.00 11.42 -10.88
CA ASP A 229 -15.42 11.62 -11.21
C ASP A 229 -15.62 12.84 -12.11
N LYS A 230 -14.93 13.94 -11.81
CA LYS A 230 -14.97 15.19 -12.59
C LYS A 230 -14.04 15.17 -13.81
N LYS A 231 -13.38 14.04 -14.10
CA LYS A 231 -12.43 13.87 -15.22
C LYS A 231 -11.40 14.99 -15.29
N LYS A 232 -10.80 15.34 -14.15
CA LYS A 232 -9.81 16.43 -14.04
C LYS A 232 -8.56 16.15 -14.87
N PHE A 233 -8.22 14.88 -15.06
CA PHE A 233 -7.12 14.44 -15.89
C PHE A 233 -7.63 13.66 -17.10
N ALA A 234 -7.07 13.93 -18.27
CA ALA A 234 -7.35 13.17 -19.49
C ALA A 234 -6.62 11.81 -19.51
N SER A 235 -5.51 11.70 -18.79
CA SER A 235 -4.68 10.49 -18.75
C SER A 235 -5.33 9.38 -17.92
N GLU A 236 -5.53 8.21 -18.54
CA GLU A 236 -5.97 7.00 -17.84
C GLU A 236 -4.98 6.56 -16.77
N GLU A 237 -3.67 6.76 -17.00
CA GLU A 237 -2.63 6.40 -16.03
C GLU A 237 -2.75 7.24 -14.75
N ILE A 238 -3.01 8.54 -14.88
CA ILE A 238 -3.18 9.44 -13.74
C ILE A 238 -4.51 9.19 -13.04
N ASN A 239 -5.57 8.89 -13.79
CA ASN A 239 -6.82 8.45 -13.18
C ASN A 239 -6.61 7.16 -12.37
N MET A 240 -5.83 6.20 -12.88
CA MET A 240 -5.46 5.00 -12.12
C MET A 240 -4.61 5.30 -10.89
N PHE A 241 -3.69 6.25 -10.99
CA PHE A 241 -2.90 6.74 -9.86
C PHE A 241 -3.81 7.33 -8.76
N CYS A 242 -4.78 8.16 -9.13
CA CYS A 242 -5.81 8.67 -8.21
C CYS A 242 -6.60 7.54 -7.55
N LEU A 243 -7.03 6.53 -8.30
CA LEU A 243 -7.79 5.40 -7.74
C LEU A 243 -6.96 4.61 -6.71
N ARG A 244 -5.66 4.42 -6.96
CA ARG A 244 -4.75 3.78 -5.99
C ARG A 244 -4.52 4.65 -4.76
N ALA A 245 -4.26 5.94 -4.94
CA ALA A 245 -4.12 6.88 -3.82
C ALA A 245 -5.39 6.95 -2.96
N MET A 246 -6.57 6.92 -3.60
CA MET A 246 -7.87 6.85 -2.94
C MET A 246 -7.99 5.58 -2.09
N VAL A 247 -7.76 4.41 -2.68
CA VAL A 247 -7.90 3.12 -1.97
C VAL A 247 -6.87 2.97 -0.85
N GLY A 248 -5.63 3.40 -1.07
CA GLY A 248 -4.59 3.37 -0.05
C GLY A 248 -4.95 4.26 1.14
N SER A 249 -5.49 5.46 0.87
CA SER A 249 -5.96 6.38 1.90
C SER A 249 -7.15 5.79 2.69
N ILE A 250 -8.10 5.14 2.01
CA ILE A 250 -9.25 4.48 2.65
C ILE A 250 -8.79 3.37 3.58
N ILE A 251 -7.93 2.47 3.10
CA ILE A 251 -7.44 1.33 3.89
C ILE A 251 -6.69 1.86 5.12
N LEU A 252 -5.80 2.83 4.94
CA LEU A 252 -5.03 3.35 6.05
C LEU A 252 -5.90 4.10 7.06
N TYR A 253 -6.88 4.89 6.61
CA TYR A 253 -7.86 5.54 7.48
C TYR A 253 -8.62 4.52 8.31
N ASP A 254 -9.07 3.42 7.68
CA ASP A 254 -9.81 2.36 8.34
C ASP A 254 -9.02 1.68 9.47
N HIS A 255 -7.69 1.60 9.36
CA HIS A 255 -6.84 1.03 10.42
C HIS A 255 -6.57 1.97 11.59
N ILE A 256 -6.77 3.28 11.41
CA ILE A 256 -6.35 4.31 12.38
C ILE A 256 -7.55 4.96 13.07
N HIS A 257 -8.64 5.18 12.33
CA HIS A 257 -9.82 5.85 12.83
C HIS A 257 -10.62 4.91 13.74
N PRO A 258 -11.02 5.32 14.96
CA PRO A 258 -11.66 4.42 15.93
C PRO A 258 -12.96 3.76 15.48
N GLN A 259 -13.67 4.37 14.53
CA GLN A 259 -14.93 3.84 13.98
C GLN A 259 -14.76 3.29 12.55
N GLY A 260 -13.54 3.28 12.02
CA GLY A 260 -13.26 2.87 10.64
C GLY A 260 -13.80 3.82 9.57
N ALA A 261 -13.61 3.42 8.31
CA ALA A 261 -13.95 4.19 7.12
C ALA A 261 -15.42 4.01 6.68
N PHE A 262 -16.12 2.98 7.18
CA PHE A 262 -17.37 2.50 6.61
C PHE A 262 -18.65 2.97 7.34
N VAL A 263 -18.51 3.52 8.54
CA VAL A 263 -19.65 4.06 9.30
C VAL A 263 -20.26 5.28 8.61
N LYS A 264 -21.56 5.51 8.79
CA LYS A 264 -22.28 6.63 8.15
C LYS A 264 -21.70 8.02 8.46
N LYS A 265 -21.05 8.17 9.61
CA LYS A 265 -20.45 9.43 10.07
C LYS A 265 -18.97 9.60 9.66
N SER A 266 -18.41 8.64 8.92
CA SER A 266 -17.05 8.70 8.40
C SER A 266 -16.85 9.96 7.56
N SER A 267 -15.65 10.54 7.62
CA SER A 267 -15.28 11.67 6.76
C SER A 267 -15.01 11.25 5.31
N ILE A 268 -14.89 9.95 5.05
CA ILE A 268 -14.73 9.39 3.71
C ILE A 268 -16.09 9.17 3.08
N PHE A 269 -16.28 9.68 1.85
CA PHE A 269 -17.46 9.40 1.04
C PHE A 269 -17.38 8.01 0.41
N ILE A 270 -17.37 6.98 1.26
CA ILE A 270 -17.00 5.61 0.90
C ILE A 270 -17.89 5.03 -0.20
N LYS A 271 -19.20 5.33 -0.17
CA LYS A 271 -20.15 4.91 -1.21
C LYS A 271 -19.71 5.42 -2.59
N ASN A 272 -19.35 6.70 -2.67
CA ASN A 272 -18.95 7.33 -3.91
C ASN A 272 -17.60 6.77 -4.40
N CYS A 273 -16.65 6.57 -3.48
CA CYS A 273 -15.36 5.95 -3.80
C CYS A 273 -15.53 4.55 -4.41
N ILE A 274 -16.39 3.71 -3.82
CA ILE A 274 -16.68 2.36 -4.32
C ILE A 274 -17.35 2.39 -5.69
N ILE A 275 -18.32 3.29 -5.89
CA ILE A 275 -18.99 3.49 -7.18
C ILE A 275 -17.96 3.88 -8.25
N THR A 276 -17.10 4.86 -7.97
CA THR A 276 -16.05 5.28 -8.90
C THR A 276 -15.10 4.14 -9.26
N LEU A 277 -14.74 3.26 -8.31
CA LEU A 277 -13.96 2.07 -8.61
C LEU A 277 -14.72 1.12 -9.55
N LYS A 278 -15.96 0.75 -9.21
CA LYS A 278 -16.78 -0.17 -10.02
C LYS A 278 -17.01 0.32 -11.44
N PHE A 279 -17.18 1.63 -11.64
CA PHE A 279 -17.45 2.22 -12.96
C PHE A 279 -16.20 2.79 -13.66
N SER A 280 -15.04 2.75 -13.03
CA SER A 280 -13.78 2.96 -13.74
C SER A 280 -13.59 1.76 -14.67
N ASN A 281 -13.65 1.98 -16.00
CA ASN A 281 -13.47 0.92 -17.02
C ASN A 281 -12.02 0.40 -17.09
N THR A 282 -11.37 0.23 -15.95
CA THR A 282 -9.93 0.00 -15.82
C THR A 282 -9.66 -1.45 -15.46
N SER A 283 -8.64 -2.05 -16.08
CA SER A 283 -8.29 -3.46 -15.91
C SER A 283 -7.83 -3.81 -14.48
N SER A 284 -7.35 -2.84 -13.70
CA SER A 284 -6.91 -3.03 -12.31
C SER A 284 -8.00 -2.79 -11.25
N SER A 285 -9.19 -2.33 -11.63
CA SER A 285 -10.29 -2.08 -10.67
C SER A 285 -10.62 -3.29 -9.77
N PRO A 286 -10.64 -4.54 -10.27
CA PRO A 286 -10.88 -5.72 -9.43
C PRO A 286 -9.85 -5.91 -8.31
N GLY A 287 -8.57 -5.65 -8.58
CA GLY A 287 -7.50 -5.73 -7.58
C GLY A 287 -7.70 -4.71 -6.46
N LEU A 288 -8.10 -3.49 -6.80
CA LEU A 288 -8.39 -2.42 -5.84
C LEU A 288 -9.63 -2.70 -4.99
N LEU A 289 -10.68 -3.26 -5.60
CA LEU A 289 -11.87 -3.73 -4.87
C LEU A 289 -11.51 -4.85 -3.89
N ASN A 290 -10.66 -5.80 -4.31
CA ASN A 290 -10.16 -6.85 -3.43
C ASN A 290 -9.29 -6.31 -2.29
N ALA A 291 -8.47 -5.29 -2.54
CA ALA A 291 -7.71 -4.62 -1.49
C ALA A 291 -8.65 -4.06 -0.40
N LEU A 292 -9.75 -3.41 -0.80
CA LEU A 292 -10.78 -2.96 0.15
C LEU A 292 -11.45 -4.13 0.88
N ARG A 293 -11.84 -5.20 0.17
CA ARG A 293 -12.53 -6.37 0.75
C ARG A 293 -11.70 -7.10 1.81
N PHE A 294 -10.39 -7.24 1.58
CA PHE A 294 -9.55 -8.15 2.36
C PHE A 294 -8.54 -7.45 3.28
N THR A 295 -8.27 -6.16 3.08
CA THR A 295 -7.28 -5.43 3.89
C THR A 295 -7.91 -4.48 4.90
N THR A 296 -9.18 -4.11 4.73
CA THR A 296 -9.89 -3.30 5.73
C THR A 296 -10.34 -4.15 6.91
N ILE A 297 -10.50 -3.51 8.07
CA ILE A 297 -10.80 -4.19 9.34
C ILE A 297 -12.22 -3.93 9.83
N HIS A 298 -12.86 -2.81 9.44
CA HIS A 298 -14.22 -2.47 9.89
C HIS A 298 -15.32 -2.78 8.85
N LEU A 299 -14.99 -3.32 7.67
CA LEU A 299 -15.99 -3.61 6.61
C LEU A 299 -17.10 -4.57 7.06
N ASN A 300 -16.74 -5.55 7.91
CA ASN A 300 -17.66 -6.58 8.39
C ASN A 300 -18.30 -6.22 9.74
N ASP A 301 -18.10 -5.01 10.24
CA ASP A 301 -18.66 -4.58 11.52
C ASP A 301 -20.18 -4.38 11.43
N PRO A 302 -20.91 -4.61 12.54
CA PRO A 302 -22.37 -4.39 12.59
C PRO A 302 -22.82 -2.97 12.22
N GLU A 303 -21.98 -1.98 12.47
CA GLU A 303 -22.22 -0.57 12.20
C GLU A 303 -22.06 -0.21 10.72
N THR A 304 -21.41 -1.08 9.92
CA THR A 304 -21.25 -0.87 8.49
C THR A 304 -22.59 -1.02 7.79
N PRO A 305 -23.06 -0.02 7.03
CA PRO A 305 -24.36 -0.10 6.36
C PRO A 305 -24.41 -1.26 5.36
N GLY A 306 -25.47 -2.08 5.41
CA GLY A 306 -25.64 -3.23 4.51
C GLY A 306 -25.57 -2.88 3.02
N ALA A 307 -25.95 -1.66 2.62
CA ALA A 307 -25.80 -1.19 1.24
C ALA A 307 -24.32 -1.05 0.80
N ILE A 308 -23.42 -0.70 1.71
CA ILE A 308 -21.97 -0.62 1.44
C ILE A 308 -21.38 -2.03 1.33
N GLN A 309 -21.78 -2.94 2.22
CA GLN A 309 -21.43 -4.35 2.13
C GLN A 309 -21.92 -4.96 0.82
N GLN A 310 -23.16 -4.68 0.39
CA GLN A 310 -23.67 -5.15 -0.90
C GLN A 310 -22.86 -4.62 -2.08
N LEU A 311 -22.46 -3.33 -2.03
CA LEU A 311 -21.63 -2.75 -3.09
C LEU A 311 -20.24 -3.40 -3.18
N LEU A 312 -19.65 -3.83 -2.06
CA LEU A 312 -18.30 -4.41 -2.05
C LEU A 312 -18.31 -5.93 -2.17
N LEU A 313 -19.17 -6.64 -1.43
CA LEU A 313 -19.13 -8.11 -1.30
C LEU A 313 -19.94 -8.84 -2.37
N HIS A 314 -20.79 -8.12 -3.09
CA HIS A 314 -21.60 -8.68 -4.17
C HIS A 314 -21.32 -7.93 -5.47
N ASP A 315 -21.24 -8.68 -6.56
CA ASP A 315 -21.01 -8.14 -7.90
C ASP A 315 -22.30 -7.56 -8.48
#